data_AF-B7X1S5-F1
#
_entry.id   AF-B7X1S5-F1
#
_cell.length_a   1.000
_cell.length_b   1.000
_cell.length_c   1.000
_cell.angle_alpha   90.00
_cell.angle_beta   90.00
_cell.angle_gamma   90.00
#
_symmetry.space_group_name_H-M   'P 1'
#
loop_
_entity.id
_entity.type
_entity.pdbx_description
1 polymer ?
#
loop_
_entity_poly.entity_id
_entity_poly.type
_entity_poly.pdbx_seq_one_letter_code
_entity_poly.pdbx_strand_id
1 'polypeptide(L)'
;MSKARSERAFSQYYPHMTTPAPRLQFTSIRTRVEDGKPLIGLKHTAKTSSGLPVSTAWIEIPPEDVKRLIKDLQDTLTELGQG
;
A
#
# COMPACT_ATOMS: atom_id res chain seq x y z
N MET A 1 6.76 -44.54 14.81
CA MET A 1 5.63 -43.87 14.11
C MET A 1 6.17 -42.62 13.44
N SER A 2 6.06 -42.54 12.11
CA SER A 2 6.88 -41.64 11.28
C SER A 2 6.38 -40.18 11.27
N LYS A 3 7.31 -39.25 11.51
CA LYS A 3 7.17 -37.78 11.47
C LYS A 3 6.47 -37.26 10.20
N ALA A 4 6.64 -37.98 9.09
CA ALA A 4 6.03 -37.69 7.79
C ALA A 4 4.49 -37.76 7.79
N ARG A 5 3.86 -38.53 8.69
CA ARG A 5 2.39 -38.60 8.80
C ARG A 5 1.81 -37.38 9.53
N SER A 6 2.61 -36.76 10.40
CA SER A 6 2.22 -35.57 11.18
C SER A 6 2.25 -34.29 10.33
N GLU A 7 3.23 -34.14 9.45
CA GLU A 7 3.36 -32.95 8.59
C GLU A 7 2.27 -32.90 7.50
N ARG A 8 1.90 -34.06 6.93
CA ARG A 8 0.76 -34.15 6.00
C ARG A 8 -0.57 -33.80 6.64
N ALA A 9 -0.79 -34.20 7.89
CA ALA A 9 -2.00 -33.85 8.61
C ALA A 9 -2.05 -32.34 8.86
N PHE A 10 -0.96 -31.71 9.31
CA PHE A 10 -0.92 -30.27 9.59
C PHE A 10 -1.22 -29.41 8.34
N SER A 11 -0.66 -29.77 7.19
CA SER A 11 -0.91 -29.06 5.93
C SER A 11 -2.32 -29.29 5.36
N GLN A 12 -2.98 -30.40 5.71
CA GLN A 12 -4.36 -30.70 5.30
C GLN A 12 -5.39 -29.91 6.10
N TYR A 13 -5.10 -29.57 7.37
CA TYR A 13 -6.02 -28.84 8.25
C TYR A 13 -5.87 -27.32 8.19
N TYR A 14 -4.73 -26.81 7.71
CA TYR A 14 -4.51 -25.38 7.47
C TYR A 14 -4.19 -25.15 5.99
N PRO A 15 -5.21 -25.06 5.10
CA PRO A 15 -4.96 -24.50 3.78
C PRO A 15 -4.32 -23.12 3.98
N HIS A 16 -3.28 -22.81 3.22
CA HIS A 16 -2.70 -21.47 3.19
C HIS A 16 -3.84 -20.48 2.91
N MET A 17 -4.33 -19.83 3.97
CA MET A 17 -5.36 -18.81 3.83
C MET A 17 -4.67 -17.60 3.24
N THR A 18 -4.59 -17.55 1.92
CA THR A 18 -4.16 -16.36 1.21
C THR A 18 -5.29 -15.33 1.37
N THR A 19 -5.27 -14.58 2.47
CA THR A 19 -6.20 -13.46 2.62
C THR A 19 -5.96 -12.51 1.45
N PRO A 20 -6.96 -12.24 0.60
CA PRO A 20 -6.76 -11.36 -0.53
C PRO A 20 -6.27 -10.00 -0.04
N ALA A 21 -5.15 -9.53 -0.59
CA ALA A 21 -4.61 -8.23 -0.24
C ALA A 21 -5.66 -7.14 -0.51
N PRO A 22 -5.85 -6.17 0.39
CA PRO A 22 -6.74 -5.04 0.16
C PRO A 22 -6.39 -4.34 -1.15
N ARG A 23 -7.40 -4.04 -1.97
CA ARG A 23 -7.20 -3.35 -3.24
C ARG A 23 -7.31 -1.84 -3.03
N LEU A 24 -6.29 -1.10 -3.45
CA LEU A 24 -6.32 0.36 -3.46
C LEU A 24 -7.58 0.84 -4.19
N GLN A 25 -8.29 1.79 -3.59
CA GLN A 25 -9.45 2.43 -4.20
C GLN A 25 -9.07 3.83 -4.67
N PHE A 26 -8.51 4.63 -3.75
CA PHE A 26 -8.09 5.99 -4.06
C PHE A 26 -7.03 6.46 -3.06
N THR A 27 -6.30 7.50 -3.47
CA THR A 27 -5.39 8.26 -2.62
C THR A 27 -5.98 9.64 -2.39
N SER A 28 -6.14 10.02 -1.12
CA SER A 28 -6.54 11.37 -0.73
C SER A 28 -5.30 12.25 -0.57
N ILE A 29 -5.42 13.51 -0.97
CA ILE A 29 -4.38 14.53 -0.86
C ILE A 29 -4.92 15.70 -0.05
N ARG A 30 -4.10 16.26 0.85
CA ARG A 30 -4.41 17.50 1.56
C ARG A 30 -3.18 18.39 1.67
N THR A 31 -3.41 19.66 1.98
CA THR A 31 -2.37 20.56 2.49
C THR A 31 -2.53 20.72 3.99
N ARG A 32 -1.41 20.85 4.70
CA ARG A 32 -1.38 21.13 6.14
C ARG A 32 -0.24 22.11 6.44
N VAL A 33 -0.37 22.89 7.50
CA VAL A 33 0.74 23.66 8.06
C VAL A 33 1.04 23.08 9.44
N GLU A 34 2.30 22.73 9.68
CA GLU A 34 2.79 22.21 10.97
C GLU A 34 4.09 22.96 11.30
N ASP A 35 4.15 23.58 12.48
CA ASP A 35 5.24 24.46 12.91
C ASP A 35 5.62 25.55 11.88
N GLY A 36 4.60 26.14 11.24
CA GLY A 36 4.79 27.18 10.22
C GLY A 36 5.31 26.67 8.87
N LYS A 37 5.53 25.37 8.72
CA LYS A 37 5.99 24.74 7.48
C LYS A 37 4.82 24.12 6.71
N PRO A 38 4.67 24.42 5.42
CA PRO A 38 3.66 23.76 4.59
C PRO A 38 4.06 22.31 4.33
N LEU A 39 3.10 21.40 4.43
CA LEU A 39 3.23 19.97 4.15
C LEU A 39 2.10 19.51 3.23
N ILE A 40 2.38 18.46 2.46
CA ILE A 40 1.42 17.77 1.61
C ILE A 40 1.15 16.41 2.23
N GLY A 41 -0.09 16.19 2.63
CA GLY A 41 -0.54 14.95 3.25
C GLY A 41 -1.08 13.97 2.21
N LEU A 42 -0.65 12.71 2.28
CA LEU A 42 -1.16 11.60 1.48
C LEU A 42 -1.80 10.54 2.37
N LYS A 43 -2.95 9.99 1.93
CA LYS A 43 -3.61 8.86 2.60
C LYS A 43 -4.18 7.89 1.59
N HIS A 44 -3.82 6.62 1.70
CA HIS A 44 -4.39 5.57 0.87
C HIS A 44 -5.64 5.01 1.52
N THR A 45 -6.67 4.76 0.71
CA THR A 45 -7.85 4.00 1.12
C THR A 45 -7.97 2.77 0.23
N ALA A 46 -8.01 1.60 0.85
CA ALA A 46 -8.16 0.32 0.20
C ALA A 46 -9.46 -0.35 0.66
N LYS A 47 -9.96 -1.28 -0.16
CA LYS A 47 -11.12 -2.10 0.17
C LYS A 47 -10.65 -3.52 0.49
N THR A 48 -11.07 -4.03 1.64
CA THR A 48 -10.82 -5.41 2.06
C THR A 48 -11.68 -6.38 1.25
N SER A 49 -11.40 -7.68 1.36
CA SER A 49 -12.20 -8.74 0.73
C SER A 49 -13.66 -8.77 1.21
N SER A 50 -13.93 -8.35 2.45
CA SER A 50 -15.29 -8.20 2.99
C SER A 50 -15.98 -6.91 2.55
N GLY A 51 -15.30 -6.08 1.76
CA GLY A 51 -15.83 -4.83 1.24
C GLY A 51 -15.72 -3.64 2.20
N LEU A 52 -15.12 -3.83 3.38
CA LEU A 52 -14.90 -2.75 4.34
C LEU A 52 -13.72 -1.87 3.91
N PRO A 53 -13.83 -0.54 4.02
CA PRO A 53 -12.72 0.37 3.75
C PRO A 53 -11.69 0.32 4.87
N VAL A 54 -10.41 0.34 4.50
CA VAL A 54 -9.28 0.53 5.42
C VAL A 54 -8.42 1.65 4.86
N SER A 55 -8.04 2.61 5.71
CA SER A 55 -7.17 3.71 5.31
C SER A 55 -5.86 3.68 6.10
N THR A 56 -4.77 4.10 5.45
CA THR A 56 -3.50 4.34 6.14
C THR A 56 -3.59 5.58 7.04
N ALA A 57 -2.60 5.76 7.91
CA ALA A 57 -2.33 7.08 8.48
C ALA A 57 -1.96 8.08 7.37
N TRP A 58 -2.07 9.37 7.70
CA TRP A 58 -1.55 10.42 6.84
C TRP A 58 -0.03 10.39 6.84
N ILE A 59 0.56 10.43 5.65
CA ILE A 59 1.99 10.65 5.45
C ILE A 59 2.13 12.12 5.06
N GLU A 60 2.83 12.90 5.88
CA GLU A 60 3.07 14.31 5.63
C GLU A 60 4.45 14.48 4.98
N ILE A 61 4.48 15.15 3.83
CA ILE A 61 5.69 15.26 2.99
C ILE A 61 5.97 16.74 2.71
N PRO A 62 7.23 17.20 2.81
CA PRO A 62 7.60 18.54 2.37
C PRO A 62 7.35 18.75 0.87
N PRO A 63 6.92 19.95 0.43
CA PRO A 63 6.61 20.23 -0.98
C PRO A 63 7.76 19.92 -1.97
N GLU A 64 8.99 20.15 -1.55
CA GLU A 64 10.23 19.88 -2.30
C GLU A 64 10.42 18.40 -2.60
N ASP A 65 10.12 17.53 -1.64
CA ASP A 65 10.20 16.08 -1.81
C ASP A 65 9.07 15.57 -2.71
N VAL A 66 7.87 16.17 -2.62
CA VAL A 66 6.77 15.87 -3.54
C VAL A 66 7.13 16.26 -4.97
N LYS A 67 7.79 17.41 -5.19
CA LYS A 67 8.26 17.79 -6.53
C LYS A 67 9.24 16.78 -7.10
N ARG A 68 10.16 16.27 -6.27
CA ARG A 68 11.11 15.22 -6.68
C ARG A 68 10.38 13.93 -7.04
N LEU A 69 9.44 13.50 -6.19
CA LEU A 69 8.63 12.31 -6.45
C LEU A 69 7.83 12.43 -7.76
N ILE A 70 7.23 13.59 -8.04
CA ILE A 70 6.50 13.82 -9.29
C ILE A 70 7.42 13.63 -10.49
N LYS A 71 8.65 14.17 -10.43
CA LYS A 71 9.63 14.00 -11.49
C LYS A 71 9.99 12.51 -11.70
N ASP A 72 10.31 11.81 -10.61
CA ASP A 72 10.70 10.40 -10.69
C ASP A 72 9.56 9.53 -11.25
N LEU A 73 8.31 9.84 -10.91
CA LEU A 73 7.13 9.19 -11.49
C LEU A 73 6.96 9.49 -12.98
N GLN A 74 7.17 10.74 -13.41
CA GLN A 74 7.11 11.12 -14.82
C GLN A 74 8.19 10.42 -15.65
N ASP A 75 9.40 10.33 -15.12
CA ASP A 75 10.51 9.63 -15.76
C ASP A 75 10.20 8.13 -15.87
N THR A 76 9.74 7.51 -14.79
CA THR A 76 9.35 6.09 -14.77
C THR A 76 8.22 5.78 -15.77
N LEU A 77 7.20 6.63 -15.85
CA LEU A 77 6.10 6.46 -16.80
C LEU A 77 6.58 6.60 -18.25
N THR A 78 7.54 7.49 -18.49
CA THR A 78 8.17 7.67 -19.80
C THR A 78 8.91 6.39 -20.22
N GLU A 79 9.67 5.80 -19.31
CA GLU A 79 10.37 4.53 -19.55
C GLU A 79 9.39 3.38 -19.84
N LEU A 80 8.29 3.28 -19.07
CA LEU A 80 7.27 2.25 -19.27
C LEU A 80 6.54 2.39 -20.62
N GLY A 81 6.34 3.61 -21.12
CA GLY A 81 5.71 3.88 -22.41
C GLY A 81 6.59 3.62 -23.63
N GLN A 82 7.87 3.31 -23.43
CA GLN A 82 8.83 2.97 -24.49
C GLN A 82 9.00 1.45 -24.69
N GLY A 83 8.30 0.63 -23.90
CA GLY A 83 8.32 -0.84 -23.96
C GLY A 83 7.20 -1.46 -24.78
#